data_AF-K9GJI1-F1
#
_entry.id   AF-K9GJI1-F1
#
_cell.length_a   1.000
_cell.length_b   1.000
_cell.length_c   1.000
_cell.angle_alpha   90.00
_cell.angle_beta   90.00
_cell.angle_gamma   90.00
#
_symmetry.space_group_name_H-M   'P 1'
#
loop_
_entity.id
_entity.type
_entity.pdbx_description
1 polymer ?
#
loop_
_entity_poly.entity_id
_entity_poly.type
_entity_poly.pdbx_seq_one_letter_code
_entity_poly.pdbx_strand_id
1 'polypeptide(L)'
;MAILARDSVYWRERTYYLDLLQTQVVQLRSVPDCRLHVVDRLRELAQMTPGYIEASLLVGDTIFHRICCALQPLLPTAIATVSRDFDPVSGYRVADVLEGTVLLEIRDPFNHPAIW
;
A
#
# COMPACT_ATOMS: atom_id res chain seq x y z
N MET A 1 -18.91 15.82 -5.68
CA MET A 1 -17.73 14.94 -5.77
C MET A 1 -17.31 14.85 -7.21
N ALA A 2 -16.05 15.17 -7.53
CA ALA A 2 -15.52 14.95 -8.87
C ALA A 2 -15.17 13.47 -9.01
N ILE A 3 -15.93 12.73 -9.83
CA ILE A 3 -15.57 11.37 -10.22
C ILE A 3 -14.33 11.52 -11.11
N LEU A 4 -13.17 11.09 -10.60
CA LEU A 4 -11.93 11.11 -11.37
C LEU A 4 -12.11 10.24 -12.61
N ALA A 5 -11.80 10.82 -13.78
CA ALA A 5 -11.78 10.04 -15.00
C ALA A 5 -10.79 8.88 -14.82
N ARG A 6 -11.27 7.66 -15.10
CA ARG A 6 -10.54 6.39 -14.96
C ARG A 6 -9.23 6.35 -15.76
N ASP A 7 -9.09 7.24 -16.74
CA ASP A 7 -7.91 7.37 -17.59
C ASP A 7 -6.90 8.44 -17.15
N SER A 8 -7.17 9.14 -16.03
CA SER A 8 -6.27 10.16 -15.50
C SER A 8 -4.94 9.54 -15.05
N VAL A 9 -3.86 10.33 -15.18
CA VAL A 9 -2.52 9.96 -14.69
C VAL A 9 -2.57 9.56 -13.22
N TYR A 10 -3.29 10.35 -12.41
CA TYR A 10 -3.52 10.07 -11.00
C TYR A 10 -4.13 8.68 -10.75
N TRP A 11 -5.16 8.30 -11.51
CA TRP A 11 -5.79 6.98 -11.33
C TRP A 11 -4.83 5.82 -11.63
N ARG A 12 -4.01 5.94 -12.68
CA ARG A 12 -3.01 4.92 -13.05
C ARG A 12 -1.94 4.81 -11.97
N GLU A 13 -1.43 5.94 -11.49
CA GLU A 13 -0.42 6.00 -10.45
C GLU A 13 -0.92 5.48 -9.11
N ARG A 14 -2.14 5.83 -8.71
CA ARG A 14 -2.84 5.27 -7.55
C ARG A 14 -2.96 3.75 -7.66
N THR A 15 -3.39 3.26 -8.81
CA THR A 15 -3.54 1.82 -9.07
C THR A 15 -2.19 1.11 -8.96
N TYR A 16 -1.14 1.66 -9.58
CA TYR A 16 0.21 1.15 -9.48
C TYR A 16 0.70 1.04 -8.03
N TYR A 17 0.49 2.09 -7.22
CA TYR A 17 0.90 2.08 -5.82
C TYR A 17 0.19 0.97 -5.03
N LEU A 18 -1.12 0.81 -5.21
CA LEU A 18 -1.91 -0.22 -4.54
C LEU A 18 -1.53 -1.63 -4.99
N ASP A 19 -1.31 -1.83 -6.29
CA ASP A 19 -0.86 -3.12 -6.84
C ASP A 19 0.54 -3.49 -6.34
N LEU A 20 1.45 -2.51 -6.26
CA LEU A 20 2.79 -2.69 -5.72
C LEU A 20 2.74 -3.14 -4.26
N LEU A 21 1.91 -2.47 -3.44
CA LEU A 21 1.67 -2.83 -2.03
C LEU A 21 1.10 -4.26 -1.91
N GLN A 22 0.04 -4.56 -2.66
CA GLN A 22 -0.61 -5.88 -2.64
C GLN A 22 0.36 -7.00 -3.04
N THR A 23 1.18 -6.75 -4.06
CA THR A 23 2.23 -7.69 -4.51
C THR A 23 3.21 -8.00 -3.37
N GLN A 24 3.61 -6.99 -2.59
CA GLN A 24 4.53 -7.21 -1.47
C GLN A 24 3.89 -8.03 -0.35
N VAL A 25 2.62 -7.78 -0.04
CA VAL A 25 1.88 -8.59 0.94
C VAL A 25 1.85 -10.06 0.49
N VAL A 26 1.52 -10.32 -0.78
CA VAL A 26 1.48 -11.69 -1.32
C VAL A 26 2.87 -12.33 -1.28
N GLN A 27 3.91 -11.61 -1.67
CA GLN A 27 5.29 -12.09 -1.66
C GLN A 27 5.77 -12.45 -0.26
N LEU A 28 5.51 -11.59 0.74
CA LEU A 28 5.82 -11.86 2.15
C LEU A 28 5.14 -13.12 2.68
N ARG A 29 3.95 -13.46 2.16
CA ARG A 29 3.19 -14.65 2.57
C ARG A 29 3.58 -15.93 1.84
N SER A 30 4.07 -15.84 0.61
CA SER A 30 4.21 -17.00 -0.28
C SER A 30 5.66 -17.39 -0.58
N VAL A 31 6.61 -16.46 -0.48
CA VAL A 31 7.99 -16.68 -0.93
C VAL A 31 9.01 -16.12 0.08
N PRO A 32 9.49 -16.91 1.04
CA PRO A 32 10.47 -16.46 2.04
C PRO A 32 11.80 -15.93 1.45
N ASP A 33 12.17 -16.41 0.26
CA ASP A 33 13.45 -16.08 -0.38
C ASP A 33 13.43 -14.74 -1.15
N CYS A 34 12.26 -14.14 -1.37
CA CYS A 34 12.16 -12.87 -2.12
C CYS A 34 12.33 -11.61 -1.25
N ARG A 35 12.72 -11.76 0.02
CA ARG A 35 12.76 -10.65 0.99
C ARG A 35 13.59 -9.45 0.57
N LEU A 36 14.74 -9.66 -0.08
CA LEU A 36 15.55 -8.55 -0.58
C LEU A 36 14.79 -7.74 -1.63
N HIS A 37 14.10 -8.43 -2.55
CA HIS A 37 13.23 -7.79 -3.52
C HIS A 37 12.08 -7.03 -2.84
N VAL A 38 11.45 -7.66 -1.84
CA VAL A 38 10.38 -7.02 -1.07
C VAL A 38 10.87 -5.76 -0.38
N VAL A 39 12.05 -5.79 0.24
CA VAL A 39 12.66 -4.61 0.89
C VAL A 39 12.85 -3.47 -0.10
N ASP A 40 13.34 -3.75 -1.31
CA ASP A 40 13.52 -2.72 -2.33
C ASP A 40 12.19 -2.13 -2.81
N ARG A 41 11.15 -2.96 -2.95
CA ARG A 41 9.79 -2.47 -3.26
C ARG A 41 9.12 -1.71 -2.13
N LEU A 42 9.36 -2.09 -0.88
CA LEU A 42 8.89 -1.32 0.28
C LEU A 42 9.59 0.04 0.37
N ARG A 43 10.87 0.14 -0.02
CA ARG A 43 11.59 1.42 -0.14
C ARG A 43 11.01 2.30 -1.24
N GLU A 44 10.69 1.71 -2.39
CA GLU A 44 9.99 2.40 -3.48
C GLU A 44 8.66 2.99 -2.98
N LEU A 45 7.82 2.18 -2.34
CA LEU A 45 6.58 2.65 -1.71
C LEU A 45 6.83 3.79 -0.72
N ALA A 46 7.85 3.67 0.15
CA ALA A 46 8.17 4.69 1.14
C ALA A 46 8.57 6.03 0.50
N GLN A 47 9.32 6.00 -0.60
CA GLN A 47 9.73 7.19 -1.35
C GLN A 47 8.55 7.86 -2.06
N MET A 48 7.61 7.08 -2.59
CA MET A 48 6.45 7.61 -3.31
C MET A 48 5.35 8.14 -2.37
N THR A 49 5.24 7.58 -1.17
CA THR A 49 4.11 7.84 -0.24
C THR A 49 3.87 9.33 0.05
N PRO A 50 4.88 10.17 0.34
CA PRO A 50 4.65 11.60 0.59
C PRO A 50 3.98 12.32 -0.59
N GLY A 51 4.43 12.04 -1.82
CA GLY A 51 3.84 12.62 -3.03
C GLY A 51 2.38 12.19 -3.21
N TYR A 52 2.05 10.94 -2.89
CA TYR A 52 0.67 10.47 -2.93
C TYR A 52 -0.22 11.03 -1.83
N ILE A 53 0.31 11.33 -0.64
CA ILE A 53 -0.43 12.05 0.41
C ILE A 53 -0.86 13.43 -0.11
N GLU A 54 0.07 14.18 -0.72
CA GLU A 54 -0.21 15.50 -1.28
C GLU A 54 -1.19 15.43 -2.47
N ALA A 55 -0.93 14.54 -3.44
CA ALA A 55 -1.75 14.38 -4.63
C ALA A 55 -3.18 13.94 -4.30
N SER A 56 -3.35 12.98 -3.39
CA SER A 56 -4.68 12.51 -2.97
C SER A 56 -5.48 13.60 -2.25
N LEU A 57 -4.83 14.45 -1.46
CA LEU A 57 -5.47 15.58 -0.82
C LEU A 57 -5.94 16.62 -1.84
N LEU A 58 -5.09 16.96 -2.82
CA LEU A 58 -5.40 17.93 -3.88
C LEU A 58 -6.59 17.49 -4.73
N VAL A 59 -6.66 16.20 -5.03
CA VAL A 59 -7.68 15.62 -5.90
C VAL A 59 -8.96 15.23 -5.13
N GLY A 60 -8.89 15.16 -3.80
CA GLY A 60 -10.02 14.83 -2.93
C GLY A 60 -10.28 13.34 -2.74
N ASP A 61 -9.29 12.47 -3.05
CA ASP A 61 -9.36 11.04 -2.74
C ASP A 61 -9.04 10.80 -1.26
N THR A 62 -10.04 11.04 -0.42
CA THR A 62 -9.89 10.95 1.04
C THR A 62 -9.58 9.53 1.53
N ILE A 63 -9.99 8.49 0.79
CA ILE A 63 -9.75 7.09 1.17
C ILE A 63 -8.29 6.74 0.92
N PHE A 64 -7.79 6.98 -0.30
CA PHE A 64 -6.39 6.73 -0.62
C PHE A 64 -5.46 7.61 0.23
N HIS A 65 -5.83 8.87 0.47
CA HIS A 65 -5.10 9.76 1.37
C HIS A 65 -4.90 9.15 2.77
N ARG A 66 -5.99 8.64 3.38
CA ARG A 66 -5.92 7.98 4.70
C ARG A 66 -5.00 6.77 4.69
N ILE A 67 -5.06 5.95 3.63
CA ILE A 67 -4.17 4.80 3.47
C ILE A 67 -2.71 5.25 3.43
N CYS A 68 -2.37 6.23 2.58
CA CYS A 68 -1.00 6.71 2.48
C CYS A 68 -0.51 7.29 3.81
N CYS A 69 -1.34 8.07 4.52
CA CYS A 69 -1.02 8.60 5.84
C CYS A 69 -0.77 7.48 6.88
N ALA A 70 -1.55 6.41 6.83
CA ALA A 70 -1.39 5.27 7.73
C ALA A 70 -0.16 4.41 7.37
N LEU A 71 0.13 4.23 6.08
CA LEU A 71 1.30 3.48 5.60
C LEU A 71 2.63 4.21 5.83
N GLN A 72 2.65 5.55 5.74
CA GLN A 72 3.87 6.35 5.85
C GLN A 72 4.75 6.00 7.06
N PRO A 73 4.23 5.92 8.31
CA PRO A 73 5.03 5.52 9.46
C PRO A 73 5.30 4.01 9.53
N LEU A 74 4.50 3.18 8.83
CA LEU A 74 4.64 1.72 8.85
C LEU A 74 5.74 1.22 7.92
N LEU A 75 5.93 1.86 6.77
CA LEU A 75 6.89 1.40 5.76
C LEU A 75 8.33 1.34 6.27
N PRO A 76 8.88 2.34 6.99
CA PRO A 76 10.22 2.24 7.57
C PRO A 76 10.36 1.08 8.57
N THR A 77 9.34 0.85 9.39
CA THR A 77 9.29 -0.25 10.36
C THR A 77 9.26 -1.61 9.66
N ALA A 78 8.42 -1.75 8.63
CA ALA A 78 8.35 -2.95 7.79
C ALA A 78 9.69 -3.25 7.12
N ILE A 79 10.32 -2.24 6.50
CA ILE A 79 11.64 -2.36 5.88
C ILE A 79 12.68 -2.85 6.90
N ALA A 80 12.73 -2.24 8.09
CA ALA A 80 13.69 -2.61 9.13
C ALA A 80 13.50 -4.05 9.61
N THR A 81 12.25 -4.48 9.81
CA THR A 81 11.90 -5.84 10.24
C THR A 81 12.30 -6.88 9.19
N VAL A 82 11.88 -6.68 7.93
CA VAL A 82 12.18 -7.64 6.84
C VAL A 82 13.66 -7.67 6.48
N SER A 83 14.39 -6.55 6.66
CA SER A 83 15.83 -6.49 6.37
C SER A 83 16.70 -7.18 7.43
N ARG A 84 16.24 -7.25 8.68
CA ARG A 84 17.02 -7.79 9.82
C ARG A 84 16.68 -9.23 10.15
N ASP A 85 15.45 -9.65 9.88
CA ASP A 85 14.92 -10.92 10.36
C ASP A 85 14.66 -11.91 9.22
N PHE A 86 15.30 -13.06 9.31
CA PHE A 86 15.10 -14.17 8.38
C PHE A 86 13.97 -15.11 8.81
N ASP A 87 13.28 -14.84 9.92
CA ASP A 87 12.14 -15.62 10.39
C ASP A 87 10.90 -15.41 9.49
N PRO A 88 10.33 -16.48 8.91
CA PRO A 88 9.06 -16.41 8.16
C PRO A 88 7.94 -15.73 8.94
N VAL A 89 7.89 -15.90 10.27
CA VAL A 89 6.83 -15.29 11.12
C VAL A 89 6.85 -13.77 11.05
N SER A 90 8.04 -13.16 11.01
CA SER A 90 8.17 -11.71 10.86
C SER A 90 7.68 -11.22 9.51
N GLY A 91 7.89 -12.00 8.44
CA GLY A 91 7.32 -11.72 7.12
C GLY A 91 5.79 -11.72 7.13
N TYR A 92 5.17 -12.74 7.73
CA TYR A 92 3.72 -12.82 7.89
C TYR A 92 3.15 -11.65 8.70
N ARG A 93 3.78 -11.30 9.82
CA ARG A 93 3.34 -10.16 10.65
C ARG A 93 3.39 -8.84 9.90
N VAL A 94 4.45 -8.60 9.14
CA VAL A 94 4.56 -7.40 8.30
C VAL A 94 3.47 -7.40 7.23
N ALA A 95 3.21 -8.55 6.60
CA ALA A 95 2.13 -8.68 5.63
C ALA A 95 0.77 -8.34 6.25
N ASP A 96 0.45 -8.87 7.44
CA ASP A 96 -0.83 -8.62 8.12
C ASP A 96 -1.01 -7.13 8.49
N VAL A 97 0.07 -6.47 8.96
CA VAL A 97 0.03 -5.04 9.28
C VAL A 97 -0.19 -4.20 8.02
N LEU A 98 0.55 -4.47 6.94
CA LEU A 98 0.39 -3.75 5.67
C LEU A 98 -1.00 -3.95 5.08
N GLU A 99 -1.49 -5.19 5.08
CA GLU A 99 -2.80 -5.55 4.52
C GLU A 99 -3.97 -5.03 5.38
N GLY A 100 -3.79 -4.92 6.70
CA GLY A 100 -4.76 -4.34 7.62
C GLY A 100 -4.85 -2.80 7.52
N THR A 101 -3.85 -2.17 6.92
CA THR A 101 -3.84 -0.71 6.68
C THR A 101 -4.67 -0.32 5.46
N VAL A 102 -4.89 -1.25 4.54
CA VAL A 102 -5.77 -1.06 3.39
C VAL A 102 -7.21 -1.32 3.83
N LEU A 103 -8.04 -0.27 3.85
CA LEU A 103 -9.47 -0.37 4.14
C LEU A 103 -10.12 -1.44 3.24
N LEU A 104 -11.03 -2.25 3.80
CA LEU A 104 -11.75 -3.30 3.07
C LEU A 104 -12.43 -2.79 1.79
N GLU A 105 -12.84 -1.51 1.78
CA GLU A 105 -13.44 -0.78 0.65
C GLU A 105 -12.55 -0.69 -0.59
N ILE A 106 -11.23 -0.89 -0.46
CA ILE A 106 -10.27 -0.89 -1.58
C ILE A 106 -9.90 -2.31 -2.01
N ARG A 107 -10.17 -3.33 -1.19
CA ARG A 107 -9.98 -4.74 -1.59
C ARG A 107 -11.03 -5.20 -2.60
N ASP A 108 -12.17 -4.52 -2.67
CA ASP A 108 -13.20 -4.74 -3.67
C ASP A 108 -13.65 -3.39 -4.27
N PRO A 109 -13.07 -2.95 -5.39
CA PRO A 109 -13.40 -1.67 -6.02
C PRO A 109 -14.85 -1.60 -6.54
N PHE A 110 -15.65 -2.67 -6.40
CA PHE A 110 -17.06 -2.72 -6.76
C PHE A 110 -18.00 -2.81 -5.54
N ASN A 111 -17.48 -3.03 -4.33
CA ASN A 111 -18.25 -2.95 -3.09
C ASN A 111 -18.16 -1.54 -2.51
N HIS A 112 -18.87 -0.61 -3.13
CA HIS A 112 -19.26 0.60 -2.42
C HIS A 112 -20.24 0.19 -1.31
N PRO A 113 -20.06 0.60 -0.04
CA PRO A 113 -21.14 0.48 0.92
C PRO A 113 -22.37 1.20 0.35
N ALA A 114 -23.53 0.53 0.36
CA ALA A 114 -24.79 0.95 -0.26
C ALA A 114 -25.41 2.23 0.33
N ILE A 115 -24.64 2.99 1.07
CA ILE A 115 -24.98 4.22 1.73
C ILE A 115 -23.80 5.12 1.45
N TRP A 116 -23.91 5.96 0.41
CA TRP A 116 -23.51 7.37 0.29
C TRP A 116 -24.28 7.97 -0.90
#